data_AF-A0A1J4W963-F1
#
_entry.id   AF-A0A1J4W963-F1
#
_cell.length_a   1.000
_cell.length_b   1.000
_cell.length_c   1.000
_cell.angle_alpha   90.00
_cell.angle_beta   90.00
_cell.angle_gamma   90.00
#
_symmetry.space_group_name_H-M   'P 1'
#
loop_
_entity.id
_entity.type
_entity.pdbx_description
1 polymer ?
#
loop_
_entity_poly.entity_id
_entity_poly.type
_entity_poly.pdbx_seq_one_letter_code
_entity_poly.pdbx_strand_id
1 'polypeptide(L)'
;MQRDVRPLSEYLGRSYSENQNLIRLADTKANIIIALIGVILSLFFSFLNNFGELPMNLLIITLLPFIASGYFAFLTLYPRGAKASGKQSLLYYKDAMSMDVDKTASKMKNFDFEDITKDYLANIKALSRIVNAKFRNLRISYSLFAIAILVKLIVEGYSWFY
;
A
#
# COMPACT_ATOMS: atom_id res chain seq x y z
N MET A 1 37.07 11.89 -20.30
CA MET A 1 35.66 12.04 -20.71
C MET A 1 34.82 12.14 -19.44
N GLN A 2 34.45 13.33 -18.99
CA GLN A 2 33.47 13.48 -17.91
C GLN A 2 32.11 13.06 -18.48
N ARG A 3 31.56 11.93 -18.03
CA ARG A 3 30.19 11.56 -18.38
C ARG A 3 29.26 12.62 -17.82
N ASP A 4 28.37 13.16 -18.65
CA ASP A 4 27.35 14.10 -18.17
C ASP A 4 26.50 13.39 -17.11
N VAL A 5 26.63 13.84 -15.87
CA VAL A 5 26.04 13.22 -14.68
C VAL A 5 24.61 13.69 -14.43
N ARG A 6 24.16 14.75 -15.12
CA ARG A 6 22.80 15.30 -15.08
C ARG A 6 21.71 14.31 -15.52
N PRO A 7 21.81 13.61 -16.66
CA PRO A 7 20.78 12.67 -17.08
C PRO A 7 20.58 11.50 -16.11
N LEU A 8 21.66 11.04 -15.46
CA LEU A 8 21.57 9.94 -14.51
C LEU A 8 20.93 10.38 -13.19
N SER A 9 21.30 11.55 -12.66
CA SER A 9 20.69 12.06 -11.42
C SER A 9 19.20 12.38 -11.61
N GLU A 10 18.81 12.94 -12.75
CA GLU A 10 17.41 13.17 -13.12
C GLU A 10 16.62 11.85 -13.20
N TYR A 11 17.18 10.82 -13.85
CA TYR A 11 16.55 9.51 -13.92
C TYR A 11 16.34 8.88 -12.54
N LEU A 12 17.36 8.92 -11.67
CA LEU A 12 17.27 8.37 -10.33
C LEU A 12 16.25 9.13 -9.46
N GLY A 13 16.26 10.46 -9.53
CA GLY A 13 15.29 11.31 -8.84
C GLY A 13 13.86 11.03 -9.30
N ARG A 14 13.65 10.89 -10.61
CA ARG A 14 12.34 10.55 -11.19
C ARG A 14 11.86 9.18 -10.74
N SER A 15 12.71 8.15 -10.84
CA SER A 15 12.33 6.79 -10.45
C SER A 15 12.02 6.68 -8.95
N TYR A 16 12.76 7.41 -8.11
CA TYR A 16 12.46 7.52 -6.68
C TYR A 16 11.08 8.17 -6.43
N SER A 17 10.80 9.30 -7.08
CA SER A 17 9.51 10.00 -7.00
C SER A 17 8.34 9.15 -7.50
N GLU A 18 8.54 8.45 -8.62
CA GLU A 18 7.54 7.54 -9.19
C GLU A 18 7.17 6.41 -8.22
N ASN A 19 8.16 5.79 -7.56
CA ASN A 19 7.87 4.77 -6.55
C ASN A 19 7.08 5.33 -5.36
N GLN A 20 7.39 6.55 -4.89
CA GLN A 20 6.60 7.19 -3.83
C GLN A 20 5.17 7.47 -4.27
N ASN A 21 4.98 7.94 -5.51
CA ASN A 21 3.65 8.15 -6.07
C ASN A 21 2.87 6.84 -6.18
N LEU A 22 3.51 5.74 -6.58
CA LEU A 22 2.89 4.41 -6.61
C LEU A 22 2.46 3.93 -5.22
N ILE A 23 3.25 4.22 -4.17
CA ILE A 23 2.85 3.95 -2.78
C ILE A 23 1.58 4.74 -2.43
N ARG A 24 1.56 6.05 -2.69
CA ARG A 24 0.40 6.91 -2.43
C ARG A 24 -0.85 6.44 -3.17
N LEU A 25 -0.69 5.99 -4.42
CA LEU A 25 -1.78 5.42 -5.22
C LEU A 25 -2.30 4.11 -4.63
N ALA A 26 -1.42 3.22 -4.17
CA ALA A 26 -1.84 1.99 -3.50
C ALA A 26 -2.62 2.28 -2.21
N ASP A 27 -2.16 3.25 -1.41
CA ASP A 27 -2.83 3.65 -0.16
C ASP A 27 -4.20 4.29 -0.43
N THR A 28 -4.29 5.15 -1.43
CA THR A 28 -5.56 5.76 -1.86
C THR A 28 -6.56 4.68 -2.29
N LYS A 29 -6.12 3.70 -3.09
CA LYS A 29 -6.95 2.58 -3.54
C LYS A 29 -7.40 1.68 -2.39
N ALA A 30 -6.54 1.42 -1.41
CA ALA A 30 -6.90 0.66 -0.22
C ALA A 30 -7.96 1.39 0.63
N ASN A 31 -7.81 2.71 0.82
CA ASN A 31 -8.80 3.54 1.52
C ASN A 31 -10.17 3.50 0.83
N ILE A 32 -10.21 3.58 -0.51
CA ILE A 32 -11.44 3.45 -1.29
C ILE A 32 -12.11 2.10 -1.02
N ILE A 33 -11.36 1.00 -1.02
CA ILE A 33 -11.92 -0.33 -0.75
C ILE A 33 -12.51 -0.43 0.65
N ILE A 34 -11.81 0.07 1.67
CA ILE A 34 -12.33 0.09 3.04
C ILE A 34 -13.64 0.88 3.12
N ALA A 35 -13.71 2.05 2.47
CA ALA A 35 -14.93 2.84 2.42
C ALA A 35 -16.08 2.11 1.72
N LEU A 36 -15.82 1.46 0.58
CA LEU A 36 -16.81 0.68 -0.15
C LEU A 36 -17.33 -0.52 0.66
N ILE A 37 -16.45 -1.21 1.39
CA ILE A 37 -16.85 -2.27 2.32
C ILE A 37 -17.84 -1.72 3.35
N GLY A 38 -17.53 -0.57 3.95
CA GLY A 38 -18.42 0.09 4.91
C GLY A 38 -19.81 0.39 4.32
N VAL A 39 -19.84 1.03 3.15
CA VAL A 39 -21.11 1.36 2.45
C VAL A 39 -21.93 0.11 2.14
N ILE A 40 -21.30 -0.93 1.58
CA ILE A 40 -22.02 -2.16 1.20
C ILE A 40 -22.55 -2.89 2.43
N LEU A 41 -21.77 -2.97 3.51
CA LEU A 41 -22.22 -3.60 4.75
C LEU A 41 -23.37 -2.81 5.39
N SER A 42 -23.34 -1.47 5.37
CA SER A 42 -24.46 -0.65 5.84
C SER A 42 -25.74 -0.93 5.06
N LEU A 43 -25.66 -1.05 3.73
CA LEU A 43 -26.81 -1.43 2.89
C LEU A 43 -27.31 -2.83 3.22
N PHE A 44 -26.40 -3.78 3.41
CA PHE A 44 -26.74 -5.16 3.75
C PHE A 44 -27.46 -5.27 5.11
N PHE A 45 -27.00 -4.58 6.15
CA PHE A 45 -27.69 -4.55 7.43
C PHE A 45 -29.04 -3.83 7.37
N SER A 46 -29.17 -2.80 6.54
CA SER A 46 -30.47 -2.16 6.29
C SER A 46 -31.45 -3.12 5.61
N PHE A 47 -30.99 -3.97 4.69
CA PHE A 47 -31.80 -5.01 4.06
C PHE A 47 -32.28 -6.04 5.10
N LEU A 48 -31.37 -6.51 5.97
CA LEU A 48 -31.70 -7.46 7.04
C LEU A 48 -32.82 -6.96 7.97
N ASN A 49 -32.78 -5.69 8.37
CA ASN A 49 -33.82 -5.10 9.21
C ASN A 49 -35.21 -5.09 8.56
N ASN A 50 -35.28 -5.07 7.22
CA ASN A 50 -36.53 -4.98 6.47
C ASN A 50 -37.11 -6.36 6.07
N PHE A 51 -36.27 -7.38 5.88
CA PHE A 51 -36.67 -8.69 5.34
C PHE A 51 -36.63 -9.85 6.36
N GLY A 52 -36.25 -9.57 7.62
CA GLY A 52 -36.20 -10.56 8.69
C GLY A 52 -34.79 -11.13 8.92
N GLU A 53 -34.62 -11.89 9.99
CA GLU A 53 -33.32 -12.42 10.40
C GLU A 53 -32.82 -13.50 9.44
N LEU A 54 -31.61 -13.30 8.89
CA LEU A 54 -30.92 -14.37 8.15
C LEU A 54 -30.43 -15.45 9.11
N PRO A 55 -30.48 -16.73 8.71
CA PRO A 55 -29.74 -17.81 9.36
C PRO A 55 -28.27 -17.42 9.58
N MET A 56 -27.75 -17.65 10.79
CA MET A 56 -26.41 -17.24 11.20
C MET A 56 -25.30 -17.73 10.24
N ASN A 57 -25.46 -18.92 9.66
CA ASN A 57 -24.54 -19.46 8.66
C ASN A 57 -24.47 -18.61 7.38
N LEU A 58 -25.60 -18.10 6.87
CA LEU A 58 -25.67 -17.24 5.69
C LEU A 58 -25.12 -15.83 5.99
N LEU A 59 -25.27 -15.37 7.22
CA LEU A 59 -24.64 -14.12 7.66
C LEU A 59 -23.12 -14.27 7.70
N ILE A 60 -22.60 -15.35 8.31
CA ILE A 60 -21.16 -15.62 8.40
C ILE A 60 -20.52 -15.77 7.01
N ILE A 61 -21.13 -16.54 6.11
CA ILE A 61 -20.58 -16.76 4.76
C ILE A 61 -20.51 -15.46 3.96
N THR A 62 -21.43 -14.52 4.21
CA THR A 62 -21.46 -13.20 3.57
C THR A 62 -20.41 -12.27 4.16
N LEU A 63 -20.28 -12.21 5.49
CA LEU A 63 -19.36 -11.27 6.15
C LEU A 63 -17.89 -11.66 6.06
N LEU A 64 -17.58 -12.96 6.10
CA LEU A 64 -16.19 -13.46 6.10
C LEU A 64 -15.33 -12.93 4.93
N PRO A 65 -15.77 -12.94 3.66
CA PRO A 65 -14.98 -12.40 2.56
C PRO A 65 -14.86 -10.86 2.61
N PHE A 66 -15.84 -10.12 3.15
CA PHE A 66 -15.70 -8.68 3.39
C PHE A 66 -14.63 -8.38 4.44
N ILE A 67 -14.62 -9.13 5.55
CA ILE A 67 -13.61 -8.99 6.60
C ILE A 67 -12.22 -9.33 6.06
N ALA A 68 -12.11 -10.43 5.32
CA ALA A 68 -10.85 -10.83 4.70
C ALA A 68 -10.34 -9.77 3.69
N SER A 69 -11.22 -9.23 2.85
CA SER A 69 -10.89 -8.14 1.93
C SER A 69 -10.40 -6.89 2.68
N GLY A 70 -11.12 -6.48 3.73
CA GLY A 70 -10.76 -5.36 4.58
C GLY A 70 -9.39 -5.56 5.25
N TYR A 71 -9.12 -6.75 5.77
CA TYR A 71 -7.81 -7.10 6.35
C TYR A 71 -6.66 -6.89 5.36
N PHE A 72 -6.79 -7.35 4.11
CA PHE A 72 -5.76 -7.13 3.09
C PHE A 72 -5.64 -5.66 2.64
N ALA A 73 -6.75 -4.90 2.65
CA ALA A 73 -6.71 -3.46 2.43
C ALA A 73 -5.94 -2.75 3.56
N PHE A 74 -6.21 -3.09 4.82
CA PHE A 74 -5.46 -2.57 5.97
C PHE A 74 -3.97 -2.94 5.92
N LEU A 75 -3.64 -4.19 5.56
CA LEU A 75 -2.24 -4.60 5.35
C LEU A 75 -1.55 -3.86 4.19
N THR A 76 -2.30 -3.24 3.28
CA THR A 76 -1.75 -2.36 2.25
C THR A 76 -1.33 -1.03 2.86
N LEU A 77 -2.10 -0.49 3.81
CA LEU A 77 -1.82 0.75 4.52
C LEU A 77 -0.71 0.61 5.56
N TYR A 78 -0.48 -0.59 6.09
CA TYR A 78 0.50 -0.82 7.14
C TYR A 78 1.89 -0.26 6.79
N PRO A 79 2.50 0.57 7.66
CA PRO A 79 3.76 1.23 7.37
C PRO A 79 4.87 0.18 7.25
N ARG A 80 5.53 0.15 6.09
CA ARG A 80 6.70 -0.68 5.85
C ARG A 80 7.93 0.22 5.84
N GLY A 81 8.75 0.13 6.89
CA GLY A 81 10.05 0.77 6.90
C GLY A 81 10.95 0.13 5.84
N ALA A 82 11.67 0.95 5.06
CA ALA A 82 12.82 0.43 4.34
C ALA A 82 13.87 0.03 5.38
N LYS A 83 14.48 -1.14 5.24
CA LYS A 83 15.63 -1.49 6.08
C LYS A 83 16.76 -0.53 5.72
N ALA A 84 17.36 0.10 6.73
CA ALA A 84 18.56 0.90 6.53
C ALA A 84 19.58 0.01 5.80
N SER A 85 20.02 0.45 4.62
CA SER A 85 21.31 0.01 4.10
C SER A 85 22.30 0.31 5.22
N GLY A 86 23.13 -0.64 5.67
CA GLY A 86 23.97 -0.48 6.87
C GLY A 86 24.95 0.71 6.86
N LYS A 87 24.93 1.55 5.82
CA LYS A 87 25.53 2.88 5.76
C LYS A 87 24.43 3.93 5.85
N GLN A 88 24.52 4.82 6.84
CA GLN A 88 23.55 5.90 7.02
C GLN A 88 23.38 6.72 5.72
N SER A 89 22.22 6.64 5.10
CA SER A 89 21.89 7.30 3.84
C SER A 89 21.48 8.76 4.10
N LEU A 90 21.96 9.71 3.29
CA LEU A 90 21.49 11.11 3.35
C LEU A 90 20.07 11.24 2.78
N LEU A 91 19.69 10.34 1.87
CA LEU A 91 18.40 10.34 1.19
C LEU A 91 17.32 9.57 1.97
N TYR A 92 17.74 8.71 2.90
CA TYR A 92 16.81 7.98 3.75
C TYR A 92 16.42 8.83 4.95
N TYR A 93 15.16 9.27 4.97
CA TYR A 93 14.63 10.20 5.98
C TYR A 93 14.93 9.79 7.43
N LYS A 94 14.87 8.50 7.74
CA LYS A 94 15.14 7.99 9.10
C LYS A 94 16.62 8.13 9.50
N ASP A 95 17.53 7.93 8.54
CA ASP A 95 18.97 8.07 8.79
C ASP A 95 19.35 9.55 8.82
N ALA A 96 18.79 10.36 7.92
CA ALA A 96 18.96 11.81 7.90
C ALA A 96 18.48 12.49 9.19
N MET A 97 17.35 12.06 9.75
CA MET A 97 16.87 12.56 11.06
C MET A 97 17.81 12.23 12.22
N SER A 98 18.59 11.16 12.13
CA SER A 98 19.47 10.70 13.20
C SER A 98 20.91 11.22 13.09
N MET A 99 21.23 11.90 11.97
CA MET A 99 22.54 12.52 11.79
C MET A 99 22.56 13.92 12.39
N ASP A 100 23.67 14.22 13.06
CA ASP A 100 23.99 15.58 13.49
C ASP A 100 24.20 16.49 12.26
N VAL A 101 23.88 17.78 12.39
CA VAL A 101 23.93 18.75 11.28
C VAL A 101 25.34 18.88 10.73
N ASP A 102 26.35 18.91 11.61
CA ASP A 102 27.76 19.00 11.22
C ASP A 102 28.25 17.74 10.50
N LYS A 103 27.76 16.57 10.92
CA LYS A 103 28.03 15.30 10.24
C LYS A 103 27.37 15.27 8.86
N THR A 104 26.14 15.74 8.76
CA THR A 104 25.39 15.85 7.49
C THR A 104 26.11 16.77 6.50
N ALA A 105 26.53 17.95 6.95
CA ALA A 105 27.24 18.93 6.13
C ALA A 105 28.62 18.40 5.66
N SER A 106 29.36 17.75 6.55
CA SER A 106 30.65 17.12 6.23
C SER A 106 30.48 15.99 5.23
N LYS A 107 29.42 15.18 5.39
CA LYS A 107 29.10 14.10 4.47
C LYS A 107 28.69 14.64 3.09
N MET A 108 27.84 15.67 3.03
CA MET A 108 27.45 16.32 1.78
C MET A 108 28.63 16.93 1.03
N LYS A 109 29.59 17.55 1.72
CA LYS A 109 30.78 18.14 1.10
C LYS A 109 31.73 17.09 0.50
N ASN A 110 31.79 15.90 1.10
CA ASN A 110 32.67 14.81 0.69
C ASN A 110 31.93 13.69 -0.06
N PHE A 111 30.68 13.92 -0.46
CA PHE A 111 29.84 12.89 -1.06
C PHE A 111 30.18 12.76 -2.55
N ASP A 112 30.82 11.65 -2.91
CA ASP A 112 31.15 11.36 -4.31
C ASP A 112 29.89 10.96 -5.11
N PHE A 113 29.90 11.24 -6.41
CA PHE A 113 28.79 10.94 -7.31
C PHE A 113 28.48 9.43 -7.37
N GLU A 114 29.50 8.58 -7.25
CA GLU A 114 29.31 7.13 -7.20
C GLU A 114 28.56 6.69 -5.94
N ASP A 115 28.83 7.34 -4.80
CA ASP A 115 28.14 7.07 -3.54
C ASP A 115 26.68 7.55 -3.57
N ILE A 116 26.40 8.71 -4.17
CA ILE A 116 25.03 9.20 -4.43
C ILE A 116 24.24 8.17 -5.24
N THR A 117 24.85 7.70 -6.33
CA THR A 117 24.21 6.75 -7.25
C THR A 117 23.87 5.45 -6.54
N LYS A 118 24.80 4.89 -5.76
CA LYS A 118 24.58 3.68 -4.97
C LYS A 118 23.47 3.86 -3.93
N ASP A 119 23.42 5.03 -3.29
CA ASP A 119 22.41 5.34 -2.28
C ASP A 119 21.00 5.47 -2.88
N TYR A 120 20.87 6.16 -4.02
CA TYR A 120 19.63 6.22 -4.78
C TYR A 120 19.15 4.82 -5.21
N LEU A 121 20.05 3.99 -5.76
CA LEU A 121 19.70 2.64 -6.19
C LEU A 121 19.22 1.76 -5.03
N ALA A 122 19.87 1.87 -3.86
CA ALA A 122 19.45 1.15 -2.65
C ALA A 122 18.04 1.58 -2.21
N ASN A 123 17.77 2.89 -2.21
CA ASN A 123 16.47 3.45 -1.85
C ASN A 123 15.38 3.09 -2.85
N ILE A 124 15.63 3.20 -4.16
CA ILE A 124 14.71 2.79 -5.23
C ILE A 124 14.38 1.31 -5.07
N LYS A 125 15.39 0.44 -4.88
CA LYS A 125 15.17 -1.00 -4.67
C LYS A 125 14.32 -1.30 -3.44
N ALA A 126 14.53 -0.56 -2.34
CA ALA A 126 13.72 -0.70 -1.15
C ALA A 126 12.27 -0.25 -1.38
N LEU A 127 12.06 0.91 -2.01
CA LEU A 127 10.74 1.42 -2.35
C LEU A 127 9.99 0.49 -3.31
N SER A 128 10.64 -0.01 -4.36
CA SER A 128 10.02 -0.94 -5.31
C SER A 128 9.56 -2.24 -4.64
N ARG A 129 10.31 -2.74 -3.63
CA ARG A 129 9.84 -3.88 -2.81
C ARG A 129 8.58 -3.54 -2.01
N ILE A 130 8.52 -2.34 -1.43
CA ILE A 130 7.34 -1.86 -0.68
C ILE A 130 6.14 -1.74 -1.63
N VAL A 131 6.33 -1.12 -2.79
CA VAL A 131 5.31 -0.98 -3.86
C VAL A 131 4.77 -2.35 -4.23
N ASN A 132 5.64 -3.30 -4.61
CA ASN A 132 5.20 -4.63 -5.01
C ASN A 132 4.38 -5.33 -3.92
N ALA A 133 4.83 -5.26 -2.67
CA ALA A 133 4.12 -5.88 -1.56
C ALA A 133 2.78 -5.17 -1.26
N LYS A 134 2.66 -3.85 -1.48
CA LYS A 134 1.39 -3.12 -1.32
C LYS A 134 0.41 -3.50 -2.42
N PHE A 135 0.84 -3.50 -3.68
CA PHE A 135 0.00 -3.90 -4.81
C PHE A 135 -0.42 -5.38 -4.77
N ARG A 136 0.43 -6.27 -4.23
CA ARG A 136 0.05 -7.67 -3.98
C ARG A 136 -1.11 -7.79 -3.00
N ASN A 137 -1.01 -7.11 -1.86
CA ASN A 137 -2.08 -7.10 -0.85
C ASN A 137 -3.36 -6.47 -1.40
N LEU A 138 -3.23 -5.35 -2.11
CA LEU A 138 -4.34 -4.68 -2.77
C LEU A 138 -5.04 -5.59 -3.79
N ARG A 139 -4.29 -6.36 -4.58
CA ARG A 139 -4.85 -7.32 -5.55
C ARG A 139 -5.66 -8.40 -4.84
N ILE A 140 -5.13 -8.97 -3.75
CA ILE A 140 -5.86 -9.97 -2.95
C ILE A 140 -7.13 -9.35 -2.37
N SER A 141 -7.05 -8.12 -1.83
CA SER A 141 -8.20 -7.39 -1.30
C SER A 141 -9.30 -7.20 -2.36
N TYR A 142 -8.95 -6.77 -3.58
CA TYR A 142 -9.90 -6.64 -4.69
C TYR A 142 -10.54 -7.97 -5.08
N SER A 143 -9.76 -9.05 -5.19
CA SER A 143 -10.30 -10.37 -5.51
C SER A 143 -11.30 -10.86 -4.46
N LEU A 144 -10.97 -10.69 -3.17
CA LEU A 144 -11.89 -11.03 -2.08
C LEU A 144 -13.12 -10.14 -2.04
N PHE A 145 -12.98 -8.85 -2.34
CA PHE A 145 -14.11 -7.92 -2.43
C PHE A 145 -15.08 -8.32 -3.54
N ALA A 146 -14.58 -8.69 -4.71
CA ALA A 146 -15.42 -9.18 -5.81
C ALA A 146 -16.16 -10.47 -5.42
N ILE A 147 -15.47 -11.42 -4.77
CA ILE A 147 -16.10 -12.64 -4.24
C ILE A 147 -17.16 -12.29 -3.20
N ALA A 148 -16.89 -11.34 -2.30
CA ALA A 148 -17.85 -10.90 -1.27
C ALA A 148 -19.15 -10.36 -1.88
N ILE A 149 -19.05 -9.54 -2.93
CA ILE A 149 -20.21 -9.03 -3.67
C ILE A 149 -21.00 -10.19 -4.29
N LEU A 150 -20.33 -11.13 -4.95
CA LEU A 150 -21.01 -12.28 -5.57
C LEU A 150 -21.75 -13.13 -4.54
N VAL A 151 -21.09 -13.46 -3.41
CA VAL A 151 -21.72 -14.23 -2.32
C VAL A 151 -22.93 -13.48 -1.76
N LYS A 152 -22.79 -12.18 -1.50
CA LYS A 152 -23.87 -11.32 -1.01
C LYS A 152 -25.08 -11.33 -1.94
N LEU A 153 -24.88 -11.19 -3.25
CA LEU A 153 -25.96 -11.23 -4.24
C LEU A 153 -26.66 -12.58 -4.29
N ILE A 154 -25.91 -13.69 -4.18
CA ILE A 154 -26.48 -15.04 -4.14
C ILE A 154 -27.35 -15.22 -2.89
N VAL A 155 -26.86 -14.77 -1.73
CA VAL A 155 -27.59 -14.88 -0.46
C VAL A 155 -28.88 -14.05 -0.50
N GLU A 156 -28.81 -12.79 -0.93
CA GLU A 156 -30.01 -11.96 -1.08
C GLU A 156 -31.01 -12.54 -2.07
N GLY A 157 -30.52 -13.07 -3.21
CA GLY A 157 -31.37 -13.75 -4.18
C GLY A 157 -32.08 -14.96 -3.57
N TYR A 158 -31.36 -15.79 -2.80
CA TYR A 158 -31.95 -16.93 -2.09
C TYR A 158 -33.03 -16.49 -1.08
N SER A 159 -32.78 -15.40 -0.35
CA SER A 159 -33.73 -14.83 0.63
C SER A 159 -34.97 -14.18 0.03
N TRP A 160 -35.01 -13.94 -1.28
CA TRP A 160 -36.24 -13.49 -1.95
C TRP A 160 -37.20 -14.62 -2.29
N PHE A 161 -36.70 -15.86 -2.38
CA PHE A 161 -37.49 -17.04 -2.75
C PHE A 161 -38.02 -17.83 -1.55
N TYR A 162 -37.55 -17.53 -0.33
CA TYR A 162 -37.93 -18.16 0.94
C TYR A 162 -38.32 -17.10 1.95
#